data_AF-A0ABD5GEP8-F1
#
_entry.id   AF-A0ABD5GEP8-F1
#
_cell.length_a   1.000
_cell.length_b   1.000
_cell.length_c   1.000
_cell.angle_alpha   90.00
_cell.angle_beta   90.00
_cell.angle_gamma   90.00
#
_symmetry.space_group_name_H-M   'P 1'
#
loop_
_entity.id
_entity.type
_entity.pdbx_description
1 polymer ?
#
loop_
_entity_poly.entity_id
_entity_poly.type
_entity_poly.pdbx_seq_one_letter_code
_entity_poly.pdbx_strand_id
1 'polypeptide(L)' 'MAESRDYLELSFRSIHCFANDGRLDVHELAALLAIAERDGVIDDNEKRVLKKILAHVRPEEIDPALREQMAEVARKIGA' A
#
# COMPACT_ATOMS: atom_id res chain seq x y z
N MET A 1 -21.49 -12.00 6.65
CA MET A 1 -20.28 -11.26 7.03
C MET A 1 -19.85 -10.54 5.76
N ALA A 2 -19.93 -9.20 5.75
CA ALA A 2 -19.59 -8.44 4.55
C ALA A 2 -18.07 -8.41 4.44
N GLU A 3 -17.53 -9.13 3.46
CA GLU A 3 -16.12 -9.05 3.12
C GLU A 3 -15.86 -7.63 2.60
N SER A 4 -15.02 -6.88 3.32
CA SER A 4 -14.62 -5.52 2.96
C SER A 4 -13.96 -5.54 1.58
N ARG A 5 -14.46 -4.69 0.67
CA ARG A 5 -14.00 -4.65 -0.73
C ARG A 5 -12.79 -3.73 -0.90
N ASP A 6 -12.16 -3.36 0.20
CA ASP A 6 -11.06 -2.41 0.25
C ASP A 6 -9.79 -2.96 -0.42
N TYR A 7 -9.61 -4.29 -0.47
CA TYR A 7 -8.56 -4.92 -1.28
C TYR A 7 -8.72 -4.67 -2.79
N LEU A 8 -9.96 -4.53 -3.27
CA LEU A 8 -10.29 -4.23 -4.66
C LEU A 8 -9.96 -2.76 -4.96
N GLU A 9 -10.30 -1.86 -4.03
CA GLU A 9 -9.96 -0.44 -4.11
C GLU A 9 -8.44 -0.22 -4.01
N LEU A 10 -7.74 -0.91 -3.11
CA LEU A 10 -6.28 -0.94 -3.00
C LEU A 10 -5.64 -1.41 -4.32
N SER A 11 -6.15 -2.50 -4.89
CA SER A 11 -5.65 -3.04 -6.16
C SER A 11 -5.86 -2.02 -7.29
N PHE A 12 -7.04 -1.41 -7.36
CA PHE A 12 -7.35 -0.41 -8.37
C PHE A 12 -6.49 0.86 -8.21
N ARG A 13 -6.37 1.39 -6.99
CA ARG A 13 -5.54 2.56 -6.70
C ARG A 13 -4.07 2.28 -6.94
N SER A 14 -3.59 1.07 -6.64
CA SER A 14 -2.20 0.71 -6.91
C SER A 14 -1.86 0.79 -8.39
N ILE A 15 -2.77 0.37 -9.27
CA ILE A 15 -2.61 0.51 -10.72
C ILE A 15 -2.52 1.99 -11.08
N HIS A 16 -3.35 2.86 -10.47
CA HIS A 16 -3.30 4.30 -10.71
C HIS A 16 -2.00 4.96 -10.22
N CYS A 17 -1.43 4.51 -9.10
CA CYS A 17 -0.13 5.01 -8.62
C CYS A 17 0.97 4.71 -9.65
N PHE A 18 1.11 3.44 -10.03
CA PHE A 18 2.11 3.06 -11.03
C PHE A 18 1.78 3.51 -12.46
N ALA A 19 0.54 3.87 -12.78
CA ALA A 19 0.17 4.30 -14.14
C ALA A 19 0.44 5.79 -14.41
N ASN A 20 0.56 6.63 -13.37
CA ASN A 20 0.73 8.07 -13.56
C ASN A 20 2.18 8.44 -13.91
N ASP A 21 3.13 7.97 -13.11
CA ASP A 21 4.56 8.27 -13.26
C ASP A 21 5.45 7.02 -13.18
N GLY A 22 4.84 5.83 -12.95
CA GLY A 22 5.58 4.58 -12.81
C GLY A 22 6.24 4.41 -11.45
N ARG A 23 5.99 5.31 -10.49
CA ARG A 23 6.63 5.31 -9.17
C ARG A 23 5.58 5.15 -8.08
N LEU A 24 6.08 4.97 -6.87
CA LEU A 24 5.24 5.01 -5.67
C LEU A 24 5.79 6.10 -4.76
N ASP A 25 4.99 7.13 -4.52
CA ASP A 25 5.35 8.19 -3.60
C ASP A 25 4.86 7.94 -2.17
N VAL A 26 5.46 8.65 -1.21
CA VAL A 26 5.08 8.58 0.21
C VAL A 26 3.59 8.92 0.42
N HIS A 27 3.07 9.86 -0.36
CA HIS A 27 1.68 10.28 -0.33
C HIS A 27 0.73 9.20 -0.83
N GLU A 28 1.14 8.47 -1.87
CA GLU A 28 0.37 7.39 -2.45
C GLU A 28 0.31 6.18 -1.54
N LEU A 29 1.47 5.81 -0.97
CA LEU A 29 1.53 4.74 0.02
C LEU A 29 0.70 5.07 1.27
N ALA A 30 0.74 6.33 1.73
CA ALA A 30 -0.11 6.79 2.84
C ALA A 30 -1.61 6.69 2.49
N ALA A 31 -2.00 7.06 1.26
CA ALA A 31 -3.39 6.98 0.82
C ALA A 31 -3.88 5.54 0.69
N LEU A 32 -3.01 4.61 0.27
CA LEU A 32 -3.30 3.18 0.25
C LEU A 32 -3.46 2.65 1.69
N LEU A 33 -2.55 3.00 2.58
CA LEU A 33 -2.64 2.62 3.99
C LEU A 33 -3.94 3.15 4.63
N ALA A 34 -4.33 4.39 4.36
CA ALA A 34 -5.57 4.96 4.86
C ALA A 34 -6.83 4.21 4.39
N ILE A 35 -6.80 3.59 3.21
CA ILE A 35 -7.89 2.70 2.75
C ILE A 35 -7.88 1.42 3.56
N ALA A 36 -6.71 0.78 3.69
CA ALA A 36 -6.57 -0.47 4.45
C ALA A 36 -6.94 -0.29 5.94
N GLU A 37 -6.72 0.90 6.49
CA GLU A 37 -7.07 1.24 7.87
C GLU A 37 -8.51 1.74 8.04
N ARG A 38 -9.26 1.94 6.97
CA ARG A 38 -10.61 2.52 7.00
C ARG A 38 -11.58 1.68 7.82
N ASP A 39 -11.49 0.35 7.69
CA ASP A 39 -12.30 -0.61 8.44
C ASP A 39 -11.65 -1.02 9.77
N GLY A 40 -10.49 -0.43 10.11
CA GLY A 40 -9.78 -0.63 11.38
C GLY A 40 -9.07 -1.99 11.51
N VAL A 41 -9.17 -2.86 10.51
CA VAL A 41 -8.52 -4.17 10.47
C VAL A 41 -7.93 -4.38 9.08
N ILE A 42 -6.62 -4.56 9.00
CA ILE A 42 -5.95 -4.92 7.74
C ILE A 42 -6.01 -6.44 7.57
N ASP A 43 -6.83 -6.92 6.63
CA ASP A 43 -7.02 -8.35 6.36
C ASP A 43 -5.92 -8.96 5.47
N ASP A 44 -5.88 -10.30 5.35
CA ASP A 44 -4.81 -10.99 4.61
C ASP A 44 -4.73 -10.58 3.13
N ASN A 45 -5.86 -10.28 2.49
CA ASN A 45 -5.89 -9.81 1.10
C ASN A 45 -5.24 -8.43 0.97
N GLU A 46 -5.55 -7.53 1.89
CA GLU A 46 -4.96 -6.19 1.91
C GLU A 46 -3.46 -6.24 2.20
N LYS A 47 -3.04 -7.08 3.15
CA LYS A 47 -1.61 -7.33 3.41
C LYS A 47 -0.90 -7.87 2.18
N ARG A 48 -1.53 -8.80 1.44
CA ARG A 48 -0.99 -9.34 0.19
C ARG A 48 -0.83 -8.27 -0.87
N VAL A 49 -1.84 -7.42 -1.05
CA VAL A 49 -1.80 -6.32 -2.03
C VAL A 49 -0.72 -5.30 -1.64
N LEU A 50 -0.67 -4.86 -0.38
CA LEU A 50 0.36 -3.94 0.13
C LEU A 50 1.76 -4.52 -0.06
N LYS A 51 2.00 -5.79 0.31
CA LYS A 51 3.30 -6.46 0.07
C LYS A 51 3.66 -6.48 -1.42
N LYS A 52 2.70 -6.75 -2.30
CA LYS A 52 2.93 -6.79 -3.74
C LYS A 52 3.29 -5.41 -4.29
N ILE A 53 2.64 -4.36 -3.81
CA ILE A 53 2.95 -2.96 -4.16
C ILE A 53 4.37 -2.63 -3.72
N LEU A 54 4.69 -2.87 -2.45
CA LEU A 54 6.03 -2.62 -1.89
C LEU A 54 7.13 -3.38 -2.64
N ALA A 55 6.85 -4.61 -3.08
CA ALA A 55 7.78 -5.42 -3.89
C ALA A 55 7.91 -4.93 -5.34
N HIS A 56 6.96 -4.15 -5.85
CA HIS A 56 7.01 -3.56 -7.18
C HIS A 56 7.77 -2.23 -7.20
N VAL A 57 7.92 -1.57 -6.04
CA VAL A 57 8.71 -0.35 -5.90
C VAL A 57 10.18 -0.68 -6.17
N ARG A 58 10.79 0.05 -7.10
CA ARG A 58 12.20 -0.10 -7.40
C ARG A 58 13.03 0.54 -6.28
N PRO A 59 14.12 -0.09 -5.83
CA PRO A 59 14.94 0.44 -4.74
C PRO A 59 15.59 1.79 -5.06
N GLU A 60 15.79 2.10 -6.35
CA GLU A 60 16.26 3.39 -6.85
C GLU A 60 15.25 4.54 -6.69
N GLU A 61 13.96 4.23 -6.47
CA GLU A 61 12.87 5.20 -6.28
C GLU A 61 12.47 5.31 -4.80
N ILE A 62 13.16 4.58 -3.91
CA ILE A 62 12.90 4.63 -2.47
C ILE A 62 13.67 5.78 -1.84
N ASP A 63 12.99 6.93 -1.75
CA ASP A 63 13.45 8.06 -0.96
C ASP A 63 13.39 7.79 0.55
N PRO A 64 14.13 8.54 1.39
CA PRO A 64 14.14 8.37 2.84
C PRO A 64 12.73 8.43 3.45
N ALA A 65 11.88 9.33 2.95
CA ALA A 65 10.50 9.48 3.40
C ALA A 65 9.63 8.28 3.01
N LEU A 66 9.78 7.77 1.77
CA LEU A 66 9.07 6.57 1.33
C LEU A 66 9.50 5.37 2.17
N ARG A 67 10.81 5.20 2.41
CA ARG A 67 11.36 4.12 3.22
C ARG A 67 10.78 4.09 4.63
N GLU A 68 10.67 5.25 5.27
CA GLU A 68 10.09 5.35 6.61
C GLU A 68 8.61 4.94 6.59
N GLN A 69 7.87 5.37 5.56
CA GLN A 69 6.47 4.98 5.39
C GLN A 69 6.30 3.49 5.09
N MET A 70 7.15 2.91 4.24
CA MET A 70 7.18 1.47 3.98
C MET A 70 7.45 0.68 5.28
N ALA A 71 8.33 1.18 6.14
CA ALA A 71 8.62 0.56 7.43
C ALA A 71 7.42 0.67 8.39
N GLU A 72 6.67 1.77 8.37
CA GLU A 72 5.44 1.91 9.13
C GLU A 72 4.36 0.92 8.64
N VAL A 73 4.15 0.84 7.32
CA VAL A 73 3.24 -0.13 6.71
C VAL A 73 3.64 -1.56 7.09
N ALA A 74 4.94 -1.91 6.98
CA ALA A 74 5.46 -3.21 7.36
C ALA A 74 5.16 -3.56 8.83
N ARG A 75 5.34 -2.60 9.76
CA ARG A 75 4.99 -2.77 11.17
C ARG A 75 3.49 -3.01 11.36
N LYS A 76 2.63 -2.26 10.67
CA LYS A 76 1.16 -2.39 10.78
C LYS A 76 0.66 -3.75 10.25
N ILE A 77 1.23 -4.23 9.14
CA ILE A 77 0.84 -5.52 8.57
C ILE A 77 1.50 -6.72 9.27
N GLY A 78 2.52 -6.48 10.10
CA GLY A 78 3.29 -7.50 10.81
C GLY A 78 4.21 -8.31 9.90
N ALA A 79 4.82 -7.64 8.91
CA ALA A 79 5.75 -8.25 7.95
C ALA A 79 7.20 -8.26 8.44
#